data_AF-A0A7S1W2A8-F1
#
_entry.id   AF-A0A7S1W2A8-F1
#
_cell.length_a   1.000
_cell.length_b   1.000
_cell.length_c   1.000
_cell.angle_alpha   90.00
_cell.angle_beta   90.00
_cell.angle_gamma   90.00
#
_symmetry.space_group_name_H-M   'P 1'
#
loop_
_entity.id
_entity.type
_entity.pdbx_description
1 polymer ?
#
loop_
_entity_poly.entity_id
_entity_poly.type
_entity_poly.pdbx_seq_one_letter_code
_entity_poly.pdbx_strand_id
1 'polypeptide(L)'
;ERELSRASGDALLRAAFVSYLGPLGAEARADAVELTKGILRGAGVAFSSDFDPVAAMSSEGQRAEWRAQGLPRDALSAQNAVLLASVRKYPYLVDPQGQGKAWVTDSAPSRDKLVFTTLTSAKALTTAELAVTTGKTLIVENIATADSPAAMLPLMTQAFYKSIDLDSGEWLRVVQLGGKELVVHTDFRLVMCTREAAPALAPE
;
A
#
# COMPACT_ATOMS: atom_id res chain seq x y z
N GLU A 1 -24.99 -12.24 -18.38
CA GLU A 1 -25.86 -11.17 -17.83
C GLU A 1 -25.88 -11.10 -16.30
N ARG A 2 -26.20 -12.19 -15.58
CA ARG A 2 -26.24 -12.16 -14.10
C ARG A 2 -24.90 -11.79 -13.43
N GLU A 3 -23.77 -12.25 -13.97
CA GLU A 3 -22.44 -11.87 -13.47
C GLU A 3 -22.12 -10.39 -13.73
N LEU A 4 -22.47 -9.87 -14.92
CA LEU A 4 -22.34 -8.45 -15.24
C LEU A 4 -23.18 -7.57 -14.30
N SER A 5 -24.37 -8.02 -13.90
CA SER A 5 -25.20 -7.27 -12.96
C SER A 5 -24.61 -7.17 -11.55
N ARG A 6 -23.77 -8.12 -11.14
CA ARG A 6 -23.12 -8.16 -9.82
C ARG A 6 -21.76 -7.49 -9.80
N ALA A 7 -21.12 -7.35 -10.96
CA ALA A 7 -19.77 -6.81 -11.10
C ALA A 7 -19.64 -5.42 -10.47
N SER A 8 -20.65 -4.55 -10.62
CA SER A 8 -20.64 -3.21 -10.03
C SER A 8 -20.67 -3.26 -8.50
N GLY A 9 -21.52 -4.12 -7.91
CA GLY A 9 -21.57 -4.29 -6.45
C GLY A 9 -20.30 -4.90 -5.88
N ASP A 10 -19.75 -5.92 -6.54
CA ASP A 10 -18.48 -6.54 -6.13
C ASP A 10 -17.30 -5.56 -6.26
N ALA A 11 -17.30 -4.71 -7.30
CA ALA A 11 -16.30 -3.64 -7.45
C ALA A 11 -16.40 -2.61 -6.31
N LEU A 12 -17.62 -2.24 -5.90
CA LEU A 12 -17.83 -1.34 -4.75
C LEU A 12 -17.34 -1.96 -3.44
N LEU A 13 -17.60 -3.26 -3.21
CA LEU A 13 -17.12 -3.97 -2.03
C LEU A 13 -15.58 -4.04 -1.99
N ARG A 14 -14.94 -4.34 -3.14
CA ARG A 14 -13.47 -4.31 -3.26
C ARG A 14 -12.92 -2.90 -2.99
N ALA A 15 -13.52 -1.89 -3.59
CA ALA A 15 -13.09 -0.49 -3.42
C ALA A 15 -13.20 -0.04 -1.95
N ALA A 16 -14.30 -0.37 -1.28
CA ALA A 16 -14.49 -0.09 0.14
C ALA A 16 -13.40 -0.78 0.99
N PHE A 17 -13.13 -2.06 0.72
CA PHE A 17 -12.10 -2.83 1.42
C PHE A 17 -10.71 -2.21 1.28
N VAL A 18 -10.29 -1.92 0.04
CA VAL A 18 -8.95 -1.39 -0.25
C VAL A 18 -8.77 0.04 0.25
N SER A 19 -9.82 0.86 0.22
CA SER A 19 -9.72 2.29 0.54
C SER A 19 -9.76 2.57 2.04
N TYR A 20 -10.54 1.81 2.81
CA TYR A 20 -10.87 2.18 4.20
C TYR A 20 -10.51 1.11 5.23
N LEU A 21 -10.46 -0.17 4.85
CA LEU A 21 -10.41 -1.24 5.84
C LEU A 21 -8.98 -1.66 6.20
N GLY A 22 -7.97 -1.08 5.55
CA GLY A 22 -6.55 -1.34 5.82
C GLY A 22 -6.14 -1.18 7.29
N PRO A 23 -6.50 -0.09 7.98
CA PRO A 23 -6.13 0.12 9.39
C PRO A 23 -6.86 -0.80 10.39
N LEU A 24 -7.90 -1.52 9.97
CA LEU A 24 -8.75 -2.31 10.88
C LEU A 24 -8.24 -3.73 11.07
N GLY A 25 -8.57 -4.32 12.23
CA GLY A 25 -8.38 -5.76 12.50
C GLY A 25 -9.44 -6.63 11.82
N ALA A 26 -9.22 -7.96 11.80
CA ALA A 26 -10.03 -8.90 11.02
C ALA A 26 -11.53 -8.85 11.34
N GLU A 27 -11.90 -8.74 12.61
CA GLU A 27 -13.30 -8.67 13.05
C GLU A 27 -13.98 -7.38 12.57
N ALA A 28 -13.37 -6.22 12.85
CA ALA A 28 -13.88 -4.93 12.39
C ALA A 28 -13.95 -4.84 10.85
N ARG A 29 -13.06 -5.50 10.12
CA ARG A 29 -13.14 -5.64 8.66
C ARG A 29 -14.36 -6.44 8.23
N ALA A 30 -14.65 -7.55 8.91
CA ALA A 30 -15.82 -8.38 8.62
C ALA A 30 -17.12 -7.59 8.86
N ASP A 31 -17.21 -6.87 9.98
CA ASP A 31 -18.35 -6.02 10.30
C ASP A 31 -18.55 -4.91 9.26
N ALA A 32 -17.47 -4.24 8.85
CA ALA A 32 -17.53 -3.19 7.83
C ALA A 32 -17.93 -3.71 6.44
N VAL A 33 -17.50 -4.93 6.08
CA VAL A 33 -17.94 -5.58 4.84
C VAL A 33 -19.42 -5.90 4.90
N GLU A 34 -19.93 -6.44 6.00
CA GLU A 34 -21.37 -6.72 6.15
C GLU A 34 -22.22 -5.44 6.19
N LEU A 35 -21.73 -4.38 6.83
CA LEU A 35 -22.34 -3.06 6.78
C LEU A 35 -22.45 -2.55 5.33
N THR A 36 -21.35 -2.65 4.58
CA THR A 36 -21.30 -2.23 3.17
C THR A 36 -22.28 -3.04 2.32
N LYS A 37 -22.34 -4.37 2.53
CA LYS A 37 -23.34 -5.24 1.88
C LYS A 37 -24.77 -4.79 2.22
N GLY A 38 -25.05 -4.44 3.47
CA GLY A 38 -26.35 -3.91 3.89
C GLY A 38 -26.75 -2.64 3.14
N ILE A 39 -25.81 -1.69 3.00
CA ILE A 39 -26.00 -0.45 2.23
C ILE A 39 -26.32 -0.77 0.76
N LEU A 40 -25.54 -1.66 0.14
CA LEU A 40 -25.76 -2.06 -1.26
C LEU A 40 -27.13 -2.73 -1.47
N ARG A 41 -27.57 -3.59 -0.53
CA ARG A 41 -28.92 -4.18 -0.57
C ARG A 41 -30.00 -3.10 -0.50
N GLY A 42 -29.87 -2.15 0.42
CA GLY A 42 -30.81 -1.03 0.56
C GLY A 42 -30.88 -0.14 -0.69
N ALA A 43 -29.77 -0.02 -1.42
CA ALA A 43 -29.69 0.71 -2.67
C ALA A 43 -30.12 -0.11 -3.91
N GLY A 44 -30.50 -1.37 -3.75
CA GLY A 44 -30.89 -2.25 -4.86
C GLY A 44 -29.73 -2.68 -5.77
N VAL A 45 -28.48 -2.57 -5.30
CA VAL A 45 -27.29 -2.97 -6.06
C VAL A 45 -27.03 -4.46 -5.84
N ALA A 46 -26.98 -5.23 -6.93
CA ALA A 46 -26.66 -6.65 -6.87
C ALA A 46 -25.15 -6.86 -6.64
N PHE A 47 -24.81 -7.87 -5.84
CA PHE A 47 -23.44 -8.30 -5.55
C PHE A 47 -23.43 -9.81 -5.24
N SER A 48 -22.25 -10.40 -5.13
CA SER A 48 -22.07 -11.82 -4.79
C SER A 48 -22.32 -12.07 -3.30
N SER A 49 -23.27 -12.94 -2.97
CA SER A 49 -23.68 -13.20 -1.58
C SER A 49 -22.55 -13.74 -0.70
N ASP A 50 -21.65 -14.52 -1.31
CA ASP A 50 -20.47 -15.16 -0.77
C ASP A 50 -19.19 -14.33 -0.99
N PHE A 51 -19.33 -13.00 -1.16
CA PHE A 51 -18.19 -12.12 -1.33
C PHE A 51 -17.18 -12.27 -0.19
N ASP A 52 -15.99 -12.76 -0.54
CA ASP A 52 -14.79 -12.81 0.28
C ASP A 52 -13.74 -11.87 -0.33
N PRO A 53 -13.25 -10.86 0.41
CA PRO A 53 -12.27 -9.90 -0.11
C PRO A 53 -11.00 -10.57 -0.66
N VAL A 54 -10.55 -11.65 -0.01
CA VAL A 54 -9.30 -12.31 -0.38
C VAL A 54 -9.47 -13.07 -1.70
N ALA A 55 -10.49 -13.90 -1.82
CA ALA A 55 -10.81 -14.64 -3.04
C ALA A 55 -11.20 -13.71 -4.20
N ALA A 56 -11.87 -12.59 -3.91
CA ALA A 56 -12.28 -11.62 -4.92
C ALA A 56 -11.09 -10.87 -5.57
N MET A 57 -9.96 -10.76 -4.87
CA MET A 57 -8.81 -9.94 -5.30
C MET A 57 -7.51 -10.73 -5.47
N SER A 58 -7.52 -12.04 -5.21
CA SER A 58 -6.34 -12.90 -5.40
C SER A 58 -6.71 -14.27 -5.97
N SER A 59 -5.79 -14.88 -6.71
CA SER A 59 -5.91 -16.28 -7.14
C SER A 59 -5.34 -17.24 -6.09
N GLU A 60 -5.72 -18.52 -6.17
CA GLU A 60 -5.12 -19.56 -5.32
C GLU A 60 -3.61 -19.66 -5.51
N GLY A 61 -3.14 -19.52 -6.76
CA GLY A 61 -1.71 -19.51 -7.09
C GLY A 61 -0.98 -18.33 -6.43
N GLN A 62 -1.54 -17.12 -6.47
CA GLN A 62 -0.96 -15.96 -5.77
C GLN A 62 -0.88 -16.18 -4.26
N ARG A 63 -1.95 -16.73 -3.65
CA ARG A 63 -1.95 -17.04 -2.22
C ARG A 63 -0.95 -18.14 -1.85
N ALA A 64 -0.74 -19.12 -2.73
CA ALA A 64 0.27 -20.16 -2.53
C ALA A 64 1.68 -19.57 -2.59
N GLU A 65 1.93 -18.69 -3.55
CA GLU A 65 3.20 -17.98 -3.70
C GLU A 65 3.51 -17.11 -2.47
N TRP A 66 2.54 -16.32 -1.99
CA TRP A 66 2.73 -15.51 -0.79
C TRP A 66 3.08 -16.34 0.44
N ARG A 67 2.48 -17.53 0.59
CA ARG A 67 2.82 -18.46 1.67
C ARG A 67 4.23 -19.04 1.51
N ALA A 68 4.66 -19.33 0.29
CA ALA A 68 6.03 -19.76 0.01
C ALA A 68 7.06 -18.67 0.35
N GLN A 69 6.67 -17.40 0.18
CA GLN A 69 7.43 -16.20 0.55
C GLN A 69 7.32 -15.83 2.05
N GLY A 70 6.76 -16.70 2.89
CA GLY A 70 6.73 -16.53 4.34
C GLY A 70 5.53 -15.76 4.91
N LEU A 71 4.49 -15.48 4.11
CA LEU A 71 3.23 -14.94 4.64
C LEU A 71 2.57 -15.95 5.60
N PRO A 72 2.12 -15.54 6.79
CA PRO A 72 1.32 -16.38 7.66
C PRO A 72 0.07 -16.95 6.98
N ARG A 73 -0.41 -18.07 7.51
CA ARG A 73 -1.60 -18.76 6.99
C ARG A 73 -2.93 -18.25 7.56
N ASP A 74 -2.89 -17.26 8.45
CA ASP A 74 -4.09 -16.68 9.05
C ASP A 74 -4.83 -15.75 8.07
N ALA A 75 -6.12 -15.52 8.36
CA ALA A 75 -6.99 -14.71 7.50
C ALA A 75 -6.59 -13.24 7.47
N LEU A 76 -6.09 -12.68 8.57
CA LEU A 76 -5.69 -11.27 8.65
C LEU A 76 -4.47 -11.01 7.76
N SER A 77 -3.49 -11.90 7.78
CA SER A 77 -2.30 -11.83 6.92
C SER A 77 -2.65 -11.95 5.45
N ALA A 78 -3.58 -12.84 5.08
CA ALA A 78 -4.08 -12.94 3.71
C ALA A 78 -4.79 -11.65 3.25
N GLN A 79 -5.62 -11.05 4.12
CA GLN A 79 -6.26 -9.76 3.84
C GLN A 79 -5.23 -8.63 3.70
N ASN A 80 -4.21 -8.59 4.55
CA ASN A 80 -3.13 -7.59 4.47
C ASN A 80 -2.32 -7.73 3.17
N ALA A 81 -2.00 -8.95 2.75
CA ALA A 81 -1.31 -9.20 1.49
C ALA A 81 -2.12 -8.69 0.29
N VAL A 82 -3.44 -8.92 0.28
CA VAL A 82 -4.33 -8.41 -0.76
C VAL A 82 -4.40 -6.89 -0.76
N LEU A 83 -4.46 -6.25 0.41
CA LEU A 83 -4.40 -4.80 0.53
C LEU A 83 -3.09 -4.24 -0.04
N LEU A 84 -1.95 -4.82 0.36
CA LEU A 84 -0.62 -4.43 -0.13
C LEU A 84 -0.49 -4.61 -1.65
N ALA A 85 -1.08 -5.66 -2.21
CA ALA A 85 -1.09 -5.91 -3.65
C ALA A 85 -2.04 -4.99 -4.44
N SER A 86 -3.09 -4.47 -3.81
CA SER A 86 -4.18 -3.72 -4.48
C SER A 86 -4.07 -2.21 -4.31
N VAL A 87 -3.36 -1.73 -3.29
CA VAL A 87 -3.30 -0.30 -2.94
C VAL A 87 -2.39 0.47 -3.90
N ARG A 88 -2.87 1.64 -4.35
CA ARG A 88 -2.05 2.60 -5.13
C ARG A 88 -1.26 3.56 -4.23
N LYS A 89 -1.79 3.81 -3.03
CA LYS A 89 -1.09 4.57 -2.00
C LYS A 89 0.09 3.76 -1.46
N TYR A 90 1.10 4.45 -0.93
CA TYR A 90 2.24 3.77 -0.32
C TYR A 90 1.87 3.26 1.07
N PRO A 91 2.01 1.94 1.34
CA PRO A 91 1.53 1.35 2.58
C PRO A 91 2.41 1.73 3.77
N TYR A 92 1.76 1.89 4.92
CA TYR A 92 2.38 2.00 6.23
C TYR A 92 2.07 0.73 7.04
N LEU A 93 3.10 -0.08 7.28
CA LEU A 93 3.01 -1.37 7.96
C LEU A 93 3.27 -1.18 9.45
N VAL A 94 2.26 -1.48 10.25
CA VAL A 94 2.40 -1.68 11.69
C VAL A 94 2.82 -3.12 11.90
N ASP A 95 4.13 -3.34 12.10
CA ASP A 95 4.74 -4.67 12.09
C ASP A 95 5.71 -4.85 13.27
N PRO A 96 5.20 -5.06 14.50
CA PRO A 96 6.03 -5.23 15.70
C PRO A 96 6.99 -6.41 15.61
N GLN A 97 6.61 -7.45 14.86
CA GLN A 97 7.36 -8.70 14.73
C GLN A 97 8.29 -8.71 13.50
N GLY A 98 8.21 -7.71 12.62
CA GLY A 98 9.04 -7.62 11.41
C GLY A 98 8.67 -8.62 10.30
N GLN A 99 7.54 -9.32 10.43
CA GLN A 99 7.12 -10.36 9.49
C GLN A 99 6.58 -9.78 8.18
N GLY A 100 5.79 -8.71 8.26
CA GLY A 100 5.30 -8.00 7.08
C GLY A 100 6.44 -7.43 6.24
N LYS A 101 7.45 -6.84 6.89
CA LYS A 101 8.66 -6.36 6.22
C LYS A 101 9.43 -7.49 5.53
N ALA A 102 9.63 -8.61 6.22
CA ALA A 102 10.30 -9.78 5.66
C ALA A 102 9.56 -10.29 4.42
N TRP A 103 8.24 -10.44 4.52
CA TRP A 103 7.40 -10.85 3.40
C TRP A 103 7.48 -9.89 2.21
N VAL A 104 7.38 -8.57 2.41
CA VAL A 104 7.52 -7.59 1.31
C VAL A 104 8.90 -7.68 0.65
N THR A 105 9.93 -7.91 1.45
CA THR A 105 11.31 -8.05 0.96
C THR A 105 11.49 -9.32 0.12
N ASP A 106 10.88 -10.43 0.55
CA ASP A 106 10.98 -11.73 -0.13
C ASP A 106 10.01 -11.85 -1.32
N SER A 107 8.94 -11.06 -1.33
CA SER A 107 8.00 -10.94 -2.46
C SER A 107 8.52 -10.03 -3.59
N ALA A 108 9.63 -9.32 -3.36
CA ALA A 108 10.19 -8.42 -4.35
C ALA A 108 10.80 -9.19 -5.53
N PRO A 109 10.64 -8.73 -6.79
CA PRO A 109 11.17 -9.43 -7.96
C PRO A 109 12.69 -9.66 -7.95
N SER A 110 13.43 -8.78 -7.27
CA SER A 110 14.87 -8.90 -7.06
C SER A 110 15.30 -8.03 -5.88
N ARG A 111 16.31 -8.50 -5.13
CA ARG A 111 16.92 -7.75 -4.02
C ARG A 111 17.57 -6.44 -4.50
N ASP A 112 18.07 -6.37 -5.73
CA ASP A 112 18.71 -5.16 -6.28
C ASP A 112 17.73 -4.01 -6.53
N LYS A 113 16.43 -4.33 -6.59
CA LYS A 113 15.34 -3.34 -6.68
C LYS A 113 14.94 -2.78 -5.32
N LEU A 114 15.49 -3.29 -4.21
CA LEU A 114 15.16 -2.83 -2.87
C LEU A 114 16.24 -1.87 -2.35
N VAL A 115 15.78 -0.83 -1.67
CA VAL A 115 16.64 0.13 -0.99
C VAL A 115 16.08 0.38 0.40
N PHE A 116 16.93 0.31 1.42
CA PHE A 116 16.52 0.44 2.82
C PHE A 116 17.06 1.74 3.41
N THR A 117 16.27 2.40 4.25
CA THR A 117 16.70 3.57 5.02
C THR A 117 15.87 3.73 6.30
N THR A 118 16.32 4.60 7.20
CA THR A 118 15.54 5.08 8.34
C THR A 118 15.39 6.60 8.24
N LEU A 119 14.37 7.17 8.88
CA LEU A 119 14.17 8.63 8.89
C LEU A 119 15.30 9.39 9.62
N THR A 120 15.98 8.71 10.55
CA THR A 120 17.12 9.24 11.31
C THR A 120 18.46 9.12 10.60
N SER A 121 18.52 8.41 9.46
CA SER A 121 19.76 8.21 8.71
C SER A 121 20.23 9.52 8.08
N ALA A 122 21.50 9.87 8.26
CA ALA A 122 22.11 11.02 7.57
C ALA A 122 22.07 10.90 6.03
N LYS A 123 21.91 9.67 5.51
CA LYS A 123 21.80 9.38 4.07
C LYS A 123 20.34 9.22 3.60
N ALA A 124 19.35 9.42 4.46
CA ALA A 124 17.95 9.14 4.15
C ALA A 124 17.48 9.82 2.87
N LEU A 125 17.75 11.12 2.73
CA LEU A 125 17.37 11.89 1.55
C LEU A 125 18.10 11.43 0.30
N THR A 126 19.41 11.23 0.37
CA THR A 126 20.21 10.79 -0.79
C THR A 126 19.79 9.40 -1.27
N THR A 127 19.49 8.50 -0.33
CA THR A 127 18.98 7.17 -0.60
C THR A 127 17.58 7.21 -1.23
N ALA A 128 16.71 8.11 -0.74
CA ALA A 128 15.37 8.31 -1.29
C ALA A 128 15.41 8.93 -2.70
N GLU A 129 16.25 9.95 -2.93
CA GLU A 129 16.50 10.55 -4.24
C GLU A 129 16.87 9.48 -5.29
N LEU A 130 17.83 8.62 -4.94
CA LEU A 130 18.26 7.53 -5.81
C LEU A 130 17.11 6.57 -6.10
N ALA A 131 16.36 6.14 -5.07
CA ALA A 131 15.27 5.19 -5.26
C ALA A 131 14.16 5.77 -6.16
N VAL A 132 13.77 7.02 -5.92
CA VAL A 132 12.74 7.75 -6.68
C VAL A 132 13.12 7.86 -8.16
N THR A 133 14.36 8.22 -8.46
CA THR A 133 14.81 8.43 -9.84
C THR A 133 15.11 7.13 -10.59
N THR A 134 15.52 6.07 -9.88
CA THR A 134 15.87 4.77 -10.49
C THR A 134 14.76 3.72 -10.47
N GLY A 135 13.57 4.06 -9.95
CA GLY A 135 12.43 3.14 -9.92
C GLY A 135 12.57 1.98 -8.94
N LYS A 136 13.39 2.15 -7.90
CA LYS A 136 13.55 1.14 -6.85
C LYS A 136 12.43 1.23 -5.83
N THR A 137 12.20 0.13 -5.11
CA THR A 137 11.32 0.13 -3.94
C THR A 137 12.11 0.60 -2.74
N LEU A 138 11.75 1.78 -2.22
CA LEU A 138 12.29 2.31 -0.98
C LEU A 138 11.52 1.73 0.21
N ILE A 139 12.24 1.11 1.15
CA ILE A 139 11.70 0.63 2.42
C ILE A 139 12.24 1.55 3.52
N VAL A 140 11.35 2.30 4.15
CA VAL A 140 11.68 3.18 5.28
C VAL A 140 11.32 2.44 6.58
N GLU A 141 12.35 2.11 7.35
CA GLU A 141 12.23 1.29 8.54
C GLU A 141 12.14 2.12 9.82
N ASN A 142 11.45 1.56 10.82
CA ASN A 142 11.34 2.07 12.19
C ASN A 142 10.85 3.52 12.24
N ILE A 143 9.78 3.83 11.49
CA ILE A 143 9.16 5.15 11.56
C ILE A 143 8.46 5.28 12.92
N ALA A 144 9.04 6.09 13.81
CA ALA A 144 8.38 6.52 15.03
C ALA A 144 7.48 7.73 14.75
N THR A 145 6.40 7.92 15.52
CA THR A 145 5.53 9.10 15.40
C THR A 145 6.30 10.42 15.55
N ALA A 146 7.37 10.44 16.35
CA ALA A 146 8.21 11.62 16.57
C ALA A 146 9.22 11.89 15.44
N ASP A 147 9.46 10.91 14.56
CA ASP A 147 10.40 11.03 13.47
C ASP A 147 9.68 11.61 12.25
N SER A 148 9.54 12.93 12.16
CA SER A 148 9.10 13.59 10.92
C SER A 148 10.20 14.49 10.36
N PRO A 149 11.19 13.95 9.62
CA PRO A 149 12.05 14.83 8.84
C PRO A 149 11.15 15.50 7.80
N ALA A 150 10.89 16.79 7.97
CA ALA A 150 10.03 17.57 7.07
C ALA A 150 10.42 17.40 5.59
N ALA A 151 11.70 17.12 5.33
CA ALA A 151 12.24 16.85 4.01
C ALA A 151 11.76 15.54 3.35
N MET A 152 11.32 14.53 4.12
CA MET A 152 10.78 13.25 3.62
C MET A 152 9.25 13.25 3.48
N LEU A 153 8.57 14.19 4.15
CA LEU A 153 7.10 14.27 4.17
C LEU A 153 6.47 14.24 2.77
N PRO A 154 6.94 15.01 1.77
CA PRO A 154 6.31 15.02 0.45
C PRO A 154 6.27 13.65 -0.23
N LEU A 155 7.28 12.80 0.04
CA LEU A 155 7.31 11.43 -0.49
C LEU A 155 6.34 10.51 0.27
N MET A 156 6.30 10.64 1.59
CA MET A 156 5.46 9.84 2.48
C MET A 156 3.97 10.14 2.30
N THR A 157 3.60 11.42 2.14
CA THR A 157 2.23 11.86 1.89
C THR A 157 1.84 11.84 0.42
N GLN A 158 2.77 11.43 -0.46
CA GLN A 158 2.55 11.37 -1.91
C GLN A 158 2.14 12.72 -2.49
N ALA A 159 2.74 13.81 -2.03
CA ALA A 159 2.55 15.18 -2.53
C ALA A 159 3.18 15.37 -3.92
N PHE A 160 2.70 14.57 -4.88
CA PHE A 160 3.12 14.56 -6.26
C PHE A 160 2.31 15.56 -7.07
N TYR A 161 2.98 16.23 -8.00
CA TYR A 161 2.33 17.06 -9.00
C TYR A 161 2.77 16.67 -10.39
N LYS A 162 2.01 17.12 -11.38
CA LYS A 162 2.34 16.94 -12.80
C LYS A 162 3.15 18.13 -13.27
N SER A 163 4.24 17.85 -13.98
CA SER A 163 5.02 18.84 -14.72
C SER A 163 5.09 18.42 -16.18
N ILE A 164 5.44 19.33 -17.08
CA ILE A 164 5.67 19.03 -18.50
C ILE A 164 7.16 19.10 -18.73
N ASP A 165 7.72 18.06 -19.33
CA ASP A 165 9.04 18.13 -19.93
C ASP A 165 8.98 19.04 -21.16
N LEU A 166 9.72 20.15 -21.14
CA LEU A 166 9.69 21.14 -22.21
C LEU A 166 10.32 20.64 -23.52
N ASP A 167 11.21 19.65 -23.45
CA ASP A 167 11.88 19.10 -24.62
C ASP A 167 11.04 18.01 -25.28
N SER A 168 10.47 17.09 -24.49
CA SER A 168 9.67 15.97 -25.00
C SER A 168 8.16 16.26 -25.08
N GLY A 169 7.66 17.26 -24.35
CA GLY A 169 6.24 17.56 -24.21
C GLY A 169 5.48 16.55 -23.33
N GLU A 170 6.17 15.60 -22.70
CA GLU A 170 5.54 14.54 -21.91
C GLU A 170 5.18 15.00 -20.49
N TRP A 171 4.11 14.41 -19.94
CA TRP A 171 3.72 14.62 -18.56
C TRP A 171 4.62 13.84 -17.61
N LEU A 172 5.35 14.56 -16.77
CA LEU A 172 6.19 14.01 -15.71
C LEU A 172 5.43 14.02 -14.38
N ARG A 173 5.60 12.95 -13.61
CA ARG A 173 5.21 12.91 -12.20
C ARG A 173 6.40 13.39 -11.37
N VAL A 174 6.19 14.39 -10.54
CA VAL A 174 7.27 15.09 -9.83
C VAL A 174 7.00 15.19 -8.34
N VAL A 175 8.06 15.18 -7.51
CA VAL A 175 8.01 15.41 -6.07
C VAL A 175 9.10 16.39 -5.63
N GLN A 176 8.78 17.24 -4.65
CA GLN A 176 9.78 18.06 -3.96
C GLN A 176 10.37 17.27 -2.79
N LEU A 177 11.66 16.98 -2.81
CA LEU A 177 12.35 16.22 -1.76
C LEU A 177 13.63 16.94 -1.36
N GLY A 178 13.76 17.29 -0.08
CA GLY A 178 14.96 17.99 0.41
C GLY A 178 15.28 19.30 -0.32
N GLY A 179 14.27 20.01 -0.82
CA GLY A 179 14.43 21.24 -1.61
C GLY A 179 14.80 21.03 -3.07
N LYS A 180 14.79 19.78 -3.56
CA LYS A 180 15.01 19.44 -4.97
C LYS A 180 13.73 18.94 -5.61
N GLU A 181 13.57 19.28 -6.87
CA GLU A 181 12.54 18.71 -7.73
C GLU A 181 13.04 17.38 -8.33
N LEU A 182 12.31 16.29 -8.09
CA LEU A 182 12.66 14.96 -8.61
C LEU A 182 11.56 14.43 -9.51
N VAL A 183 11.94 13.96 -10.69
CA VAL A 183 11.07 13.15 -11.54
C VAL A 183 10.94 11.75 -10.92
N VAL A 184 9.71 11.34 -10.66
CA VAL A 184 9.37 10.06 -10.04
C VAL A 184 9.29 9.00 -11.12
N HIS A 185 10.17 8.01 -11.05
CA HIS A 185 10.15 6.87 -11.95
C HIS A 185 8.82 6.10 -11.82
N THR A 186 8.31 5.57 -12.93
CA THR A 186 7.00 4.87 -13.00
C THR A 186 6.94 3.63 -12.09
N ASP A 187 8.03 2.89 -12.03
CA ASP A 187 8.18 1.70 -11.16
C ASP A 187 8.46 2.02 -9.68
N PHE A 188 8.65 3.29 -9.31
CA PHE A 188 8.97 3.63 -7.92
C PHE A 188 7.85 3.23 -6.95
N ARG A 189 8.26 2.55 -5.87
CA ARG A 189 7.39 2.17 -4.75
C ARG A 189 8.03 2.63 -3.44
N LEU A 190 7.19 3.03 -2.49
CA LEU A 190 7.58 3.28 -1.11
C LEU A 190 6.82 2.34 -0.21
N VAL A 191 7.51 1.75 0.77
CA VAL A 191 6.94 0.95 1.85
C VAL A 191 7.48 1.51 3.15
N MET A 192 6.58 1.83 4.07
CA MET A 192 6.91 2.39 5.37
C MET A 192 6.61 1.35 6.44
N CYS A 193 7.51 1.15 7.38
CA CYS A 193 7.31 0.16 8.45
C CYS A 193 7.60 0.77 9.82
N THR A 194 6.77 0.44 10.80
CA THR A 194 7.02 0.70 12.22
C THR A 194 6.97 -0.58 13.03
N ARG A 195 7.71 -0.59 14.14
CA ARG A 195 7.63 -1.65 15.16
C ARG A 195 6.72 -1.25 16.33
N GLU A 196 6.27 -0.01 16.38
CA GLU A 196 5.31 0.44 17.38
C GLU A 196 3.96 -0.21 17.11
N ALA A 197 3.41 -0.96 18.05
CA ALA A 197 2.15 -1.68 17.86
C ALA A 197 0.93 -0.76 17.74
N ALA A 198 1.01 0.43 18.32
CA ALA A 198 -0.04 1.44 18.29
C ALA A 198 0.58 2.81 18.03
N PRO A 199 1.04 3.08 16.79
CA PRO A 199 1.62 4.38 16.46
C PRO A 199 0.53 5.44 16.53
N ALA A 200 0.83 6.57 17.15
CA ALA A 200 -0.06 7.72 17.12
C ALA A 200 0.07 8.38 15.73
N LEU A 201 -0.85 8.04 14.83
CA LEU A 201 -0.94 8.68 13.52
C LEU A 201 -1.86 9.90 13.66
N ALA A 202 -1.36 11.08 13.28
CA ALA A 202 -2.22 12.24 13.16
C ALA A 202 -3.28 11.95 12.08
N PRO A 203 -4.58 12.23 12.32
CA PRO A 203 -5.52 12.35 11.23
C PRO A 203 -5.01 13.48 10.32
N GLU A 204 -4.92 13.22 9.00
CA GLU A 204 -4.43 14.17 8.00
C GLU A 204 -4.97 15.60 8.19
#